data_AF-E0UJU7-F1
#
_entry.id   AF-E0UJU7-F1
#
_cell.length_a   1.000
_cell.length_b   1.000
_cell.length_c   1.000
_cell.angle_alpha   90.00
_cell.angle_beta   90.00
_cell.angle_gamma   90.00
#
_symmetry.space_group_name_H-M   'P 1'
#
loop_
_entity.id
_entity.type
_entity.pdbx_description
1 polymer ?
#
loop_
_entity_poly.entity_id
_entity_poly.type
_entity_poly.pdbx_seq_one_letter_code
_entity_poly.pdbx_strand_id
1 'polypeptide(L)' 'MDYLDKVLEKLKEWGRKLIEILLGPEPEPEPDLIPIPVKEPPRRRHH' A
#
# COMPACT_ATOMS: atom_id res chain seq x y z
N MET A 1 -23.76 -13.51 -30.93
CA MET A 1 -22.34 -13.83 -30.72
C MET A 1 -22.01 -13.40 -29.29
N ASP A 2 -22.68 -13.99 -28.31
CA ASP A 2 -22.76 -13.43 -26.95
C ASP A 2 -21.99 -14.28 -25.93
N TYR A 3 -21.49 -15.43 -26.38
CA TYR A 3 -20.77 -16.38 -25.54
C TYR A 3 -19.34 -15.90 -25.25
N LEU A 4 -18.65 -15.33 -26.26
CA LEU A 4 -17.31 -14.80 -26.10
C LEU A 4 -17.29 -13.61 -25.14
N ASP A 5 -18.26 -12.70 -25.24
CA ASP A 5 -18.40 -11.57 -24.31
C ASP A 5 -18.58 -12.04 -22.88
N LYS A 6 -19.44 -13.05 -22.66
CA LYS A 6 -19.71 -13.61 -21.33
C LYS A 6 -18.49 -14.34 -20.72
N VAL A 7 -17.66 -14.95 -21.57
CA VAL A 7 -16.41 -15.60 -21.16
C VAL A 7 -15.34 -14.57 -20.83
N LEU A 8 -15.21 -13.51 -21.64
CA LEU A 8 -14.31 -12.38 -21.38
C LEU A 8 -14.64 -11.66 -20.08
N GLU A 9 -15.93 -11.45 -19.79
CA GLU A 9 -16.40 -10.83 -18.56
C GLU A 9 -15.99 -11.65 -17.32
N LYS A 10 -16.25 -12.97 -17.34
CA LYS A 10 -15.78 -13.88 -16.28
C LYS A 10 -14.26 -13.92 -16.13
N LEU A 11 -13.52 -13.90 -17.24
CA LEU A 11 -12.05 -13.90 -17.23
C LEU A 11 -11.49 -12.62 -16.62
N LYS A 12 -12.13 -11.48 -16.86
CA LYS A 12 -11.71 -10.19 -16.30
C LYS A 12 -11.90 -10.13 -14.78
N GLU A 13 -13.02 -10.68 -14.29
CA GLU A 13 -13.28 -10.81 -12.86
C GLU A 13 -12.28 -11.74 -12.15
N TRP A 14 -11.97 -12.87 -12.79
CA TRP A 14 -10.99 -13.83 -12.25
C TRP A 14 -9.55 -13.33 -12.39
N GLY A 15 -9.25 -12.61 -13.47
CA GLY A 15 -7.95 -12.04 -13.75
C GLY A 15 -7.48 -11.07 -12.67
N ARG A 16 -8.37 -10.24 -12.12
CA ARG A 16 -8.02 -9.31 -11.05
C ARG A 16 -7.56 -10.02 -9.78
N LYS A 17 -8.28 -11.06 -9.36
CA LYS A 17 -7.88 -11.90 -8.21
C LYS A 17 -6.59 -12.66 -8.47
N LEU A 18 -6.39 -13.16 -9.70
CA LEU A 18 -5.13 -13.81 -10.09
C LEU A 18 -3.96 -12.84 -10.03
N ILE A 19 -4.14 -11.60 -10.49
CA ILE A 19 -3.13 -10.55 -10.45
C ILE A 19 -2.78 -10.20 -8.99
N GLU A 20 -3.77 -10.05 -8.10
CA GLU A 20 -3.54 -9.79 -6.67
C GLU A 20 -2.81 -10.96 -5.97
N ILE A 21 -3.12 -12.21 -6.32
CA ILE A 21 -2.41 -13.38 -5.76
C ILE A 21 -0.97 -13.47 -6.28
N LEU A 22 -0.75 -13.14 -7.56
CA LEU A 22 0.54 -13.33 -8.22
C LEU A 22 1.51 -12.16 -7.96
N LEU A 23 1.01 -10.93 -7.94
CA LEU A 23 1.79 -9.70 -7.67
C LEU A 23 1.83 -9.36 -6.18
N GLY A 24 1.04 -10.06 -5.36
CA GLY A 24 0.87 -9.75 -3.95
C GLY A 24 -0.10 -8.59 -3.72
N PRO A 25 -0.47 -8.33 -2.45
CA PRO A 25 -1.25 -7.16 -2.10
C PRO A 25 -0.55 -5.91 -2.65
N GLU A 26 -1.34 -4.96 -3.15
CA GLU A 26 -0.83 -3.64 -3.54
C GLU A 26 -0.02 -3.10 -2.35
N PRO A 27 1.24 -2.70 -2.55
CA PRO A 27 2.08 -2.26 -1.44
C PRO A 27 1.39 -1.08 -0.78
N GLU A 28 0.91 -1.29 0.45
CA GLU A 28 0.40 -0.20 1.26
C GLU A 28 1.53 0.83 1.38
N PRO A 29 1.27 2.12 1.07
CA PRO A 29 2.29 3.14 1.21
C PRO A 29 2.79 3.09 2.65
N GLU A 30 4.11 2.97 2.82
CA GLU A 30 4.71 2.96 4.15
C GLU A 30 4.18 4.17 4.92
N PRO A 31 3.64 3.98 6.14
CA PRO A 31 3.11 5.10 6.90
C PRO A 31 4.23 6.11 7.15
N ASP A 32 3.96 7.38 6.86
CA ASP A 32 4.90 8.46 7.12
C ASP A 32 5.39 8.40 8.57
N LEU A 33 6.72 8.38 8.76
CA LEU A 33 7.33 8.31 10.07
C LEU A 33 7.03 9.59 10.86
N ILE A 34 6.35 9.47 12.00
CA ILE A 34 6.11 10.59 12.91
C ILE A 34 7.42 10.91 13.67
N PRO A 35 7.88 12.18 13.71
CA PRO A 35 9.09 12.55 14.43
C PRO A 35 8.93 12.34 15.94
N ILE A 36 9.92 11.70 16.57
CA ILE A 36 9.97 11.52 18.02
C ILE A 36 10.45 12.83 18.69
N PRO A 37 9.75 13.36 19.70
CA PRO A 37 10.18 14.55 20.41
C PRO A 37 11.50 14.30 21.16
N VAL A 38 12.56 15.02 20.79
CA VAL A 38 13.86 15.00 21.47
C VAL A 38 13.86 16.08 22.55
N LYS A 39 14.19 15.72 23.81
CA LYS A 39 14.42 16.71 24.86
C LYS A 39 15.80 17.34 24.66
N GLU A 40 15.85 18.64 24.42
CA GLU A 40 17.12 19.37 24.38
C GLU A 40 17.77 19.40 25.77
N PRO A 41 19.09 19.16 25.88
CA PRO A 41 19.78 19.26 27.15
C PRO A 41 19.71 20.70 27.66
N PRO A 42 19.49 20.91 28.98
CA PRO A 42 19.37 22.24 29.53
C PRO A 42 20.68 23.01 29.27
N ARG A 43 20.57 24.11 28.53
CA ARG A 43 21.68 25.07 28.33
C ARG A 43 22.10 25.59 29.70
N ARG A 44 23.15 24.99 30.28
CA ARG A 44 23.84 25.52 31.46
C ARG A 44 24.41 26.88 31.08
N ARG A 45 23.68 27.94 31.38
CA ARG A 45 24.24 29.29 31.43
C ARG A 45 25.14 29.29 32.67
N HIS A 46 26.44 29.10 32.45
CA HIS A 46 27.44 29.45 33.46
C HIS A 46 27.37 30.96 33.62
N HIS A 47 27.16 31.40 34.86
CA HIS A 47 27.26 32.77 35.31
C HIS A 47 28.49 32.88 36.21
#